data_AF-A0A8J5L739-F1
#
_entry.id   AF-A0A8J5L739-F1
#
_cell.length_a   1.000
_cell.length_b   1.000
_cell.length_c   1.000
_cell.angle_alpha   90.00
_cell.angle_beta   90.00
_cell.angle_gamma   90.00
#
_symmetry.space_group_name_H-M   'P 1'
#
loop_
_entity.id
_entity.type
_entity.pdbx_description
1 polymer ?
#
loop_
_entity_poly.entity_id
_entity_poly.type
_entity_poly.pdbx_seq_one_letter_code
_entity_poly.pdbx_strand_id
1 'polypeptide(L)'
;MLRGKTQMRRIENLASRQVTFSKHRRGLLQKAFELSVLCDAEHQMSSIPQVLMVDFFMADQLCSQVPMLRNMKYVACYYITGSYRTQDYGLCMRSKHYRDLAYAVSFLPYYWRAMQCARRWFDEGETSHLINLGKYVSAMLAAGAKVAYEKEKSAGWLALLVVISSAATVTDGFRNELILRCKFVYYLSMTLNFVLRLAWLQTVLHYNFASMDYRVTSFFLVALEVIRRGHWNFYRLENEHLNNAGKFRVVKTVPLPFHEVDKE
;
A
#
# COMPACT_ATOMS: atom_id res chain seq x y z
N MET A 1 39.43 -26.74 -2.54
CA MET A 1 39.15 -27.76 -3.58
C MET A 1 38.11 -27.22 -4.54
N LEU A 2 38.46 -27.07 -5.83
CA LEU A 2 37.52 -26.68 -6.89
C LEU A 2 36.65 -27.87 -7.29
N ARG A 3 35.35 -27.64 -7.53
CA ARG A 3 34.40 -28.67 -7.98
C ARG A 3 34.69 -28.99 -9.46
N GLY A 4 35.36 -30.11 -9.72
CA GLY A 4 35.62 -30.59 -11.08
C GLY A 4 34.33 -31.04 -11.79
N LYS A 5 34.28 -30.86 -13.12
CA LYS A 5 33.20 -31.42 -13.95
C LYS A 5 33.38 -32.93 -14.04
N THR A 6 32.33 -33.68 -13.69
CA THR A 6 32.27 -35.14 -13.82
C THR A 6 31.38 -35.54 -15.01
N GLN A 7 31.73 -36.65 -15.67
CA GLN A 7 30.94 -37.21 -16.75
C GLN A 7 29.62 -37.81 -16.21
N MET A 8 28.53 -37.64 -16.95
CA MET A 8 27.23 -38.27 -16.65
C MET A 8 27.27 -39.75 -17.04
N ARG A 9 27.89 -40.57 -16.19
CA ARG A 9 27.93 -42.04 -16.28
C ARG A 9 27.79 -42.66 -14.90
N ARG A 10 27.52 -43.96 -14.83
CA ARG A 10 27.44 -44.69 -13.55
C ARG A 10 28.78 -44.59 -12.81
N ILE A 11 28.75 -44.22 -11.54
CA ILE A 11 29.93 -44.24 -10.68
C ILE A 11 30.16 -45.70 -10.24
N GLU A 12 31.30 -46.27 -10.63
CA GLU A 12 31.63 -47.65 -10.29
C GLU A 12 31.99 -47.82 -8.82
N ASN A 13 32.71 -46.85 -8.25
CA ASN A 13 33.09 -46.86 -6.83
C ASN A 13 31.84 -46.71 -5.93
N LEU A 14 31.57 -47.75 -5.12
CA LEU A 14 30.41 -47.85 -4.23
C LEU A 14 30.32 -46.70 -3.22
N ALA A 15 31.40 -46.39 -2.51
CA ALA A 15 31.43 -45.34 -1.50
C ALA A 15 31.21 -43.95 -2.12
N SER A 16 31.87 -43.67 -3.24
CA SER A 16 31.71 -42.41 -3.98
C SER A 16 30.30 -42.27 -4.55
N ARG A 17 29.72 -43.37 -5.04
CA ARG A 17 28.34 -43.43 -5.54
C ARG A 17 27.34 -43.13 -4.42
N GLN A 18 27.52 -43.72 -3.24
CA GLN A 18 26.65 -43.48 -2.08
C GLN A 18 26.70 -42.02 -1.61
N VAL A 19 27.91 -41.45 -1.45
CA VAL A 19 28.08 -40.04 -1.06
C VAL A 19 27.47 -39.10 -2.10
N THR A 20 27.69 -39.38 -3.38
CA THR A 20 27.14 -38.57 -4.48
C THR A 20 25.62 -38.67 -4.54
N PHE A 21 25.06 -39.86 -4.36
CA PHE A 21 23.62 -40.08 -4.30
C PHE A 21 23.00 -39.34 -3.12
N SER A 22 23.57 -39.44 -1.91
CA SER A 22 23.07 -38.72 -0.74
C SER A 22 23.14 -37.19 -0.92
N LYS A 23 24.19 -36.67 -1.55
CA LYS A 23 24.31 -35.24 -1.87
C LYS A 23 23.28 -34.80 -2.92
N HIS A 24 23.13 -35.53 -4.02
CA HIS A 24 22.18 -35.20 -5.08
C HIS A 24 20.73 -35.36 -4.63
N ARG A 25 20.39 -36.41 -3.88
CA ARG A 25 19.07 -36.60 -3.28
C ARG A 25 18.70 -35.42 -2.38
N ARG A 26 19.61 -34.97 -1.51
CA ARG A 26 19.37 -33.79 -0.67
C ARG A 26 19.17 -32.52 -1.51
N GLY A 27 20.03 -32.28 -2.50
CA GLY A 27 19.90 -31.11 -3.38
C GLY A 27 18.64 -31.13 -4.25
N LEU A 28 18.23 -32.30 -4.74
CA LEU A 28 16.99 -32.49 -5.51
C LEU A 28 15.75 -32.27 -4.64
N LEU A 29 15.72 -32.83 -3.43
CA LEU A 29 14.62 -32.62 -2.49
C LEU A 29 14.50 -31.14 -2.08
N GLN A 30 15.63 -30.46 -1.86
CA GLN A 30 15.62 -29.03 -1.59
C GLN A 30 15.05 -28.23 -2.76
N LYS A 31 15.50 -28.50 -4.00
CA LYS A 31 14.96 -27.82 -5.19
C LYS A 31 13.49 -28.13 -5.43
N ALA A 32 13.05 -29.36 -5.19
CA ALA A 32 11.64 -29.75 -5.32
C ALA A 32 10.76 -29.03 -4.29
N PHE A 33 11.26 -28.86 -3.06
CA PHE A 33 10.58 -28.05 -2.03
C PHE A 33 10.53 -26.56 -2.39
N GLU A 34 11.65 -25.99 -2.87
CA GLU A 34 11.68 -24.60 -3.36
C GLU A 34 10.67 -24.41 -4.51
N LEU A 35 10.58 -25.37 -5.44
CA LEU A 35 9.62 -25.34 -6.54
C LEU A 35 8.16 -25.47 -6.06
N SER A 36 7.87 -26.34 -5.09
CA SER A 36 6.51 -26.51 -4.57
C SER A 36 6.02 -25.23 -3.90
N VAL A 37 6.88 -24.58 -3.12
CA VAL A 37 6.56 -23.29 -2.47
C VAL A 37 6.33 -22.20 -3.53
N LEU A 38 7.13 -22.17 -4.60
CA LEU A 38 6.95 -21.20 -5.68
C LEU A 38 5.66 -21.45 -6.47
N CYS A 39 5.33 -22.71 -6.81
CA CYS A 39 4.08 -23.06 -7.47
C CYS A 39 2.85 -22.71 -6.62
N ASP A 40 2.89 -22.97 -5.32
CA ASP A 40 1.78 -22.60 -4.41
C ASP A 40 1.61 -21.08 -4.36
N ALA A 41 2.72 -20.33 -4.29
CA ALA A 41 2.69 -18.87 -4.31
C ALA A 41 2.16 -18.32 -5.65
N GLU A 42 2.57 -18.89 -6.77
CA GLU A 42 2.09 -18.53 -8.11
C GLU A 42 0.60 -18.83 -8.25
N HIS A 43 0.15 -20.00 -7.80
CA HIS A 43 -1.27 -20.37 -7.81
C HIS A 43 -2.10 -19.40 -6.97
N GLN A 44 -1.67 -19.13 -5.73
CA GLN A 44 -2.36 -18.20 -4.84
C GLN A 44 -2.40 -16.78 -5.42
N MET A 45 -1.31 -16.30 -6.01
CA MET A 45 -1.28 -14.98 -6.65
C MET A 45 -2.15 -14.93 -7.92
N SER A 46 -2.19 -16.02 -8.71
CA SER A 46 -3.00 -16.13 -9.93
C SER A 46 -4.51 -16.13 -9.66
N SER A 47 -4.93 -16.57 -8.46
CA SER A 47 -6.33 -16.52 -8.02
C SER A 47 -6.84 -15.10 -7.76
N ILE A 48 -5.92 -14.14 -7.57
CA ILE A 48 -6.26 -12.72 -7.40
C ILE A 48 -6.56 -12.13 -8.77
N PRO A 49 -7.74 -11.52 -8.98
CA PRO A 49 -8.09 -10.90 -10.25
C PRO A 49 -7.04 -9.90 -10.73
N GLN A 50 -6.86 -9.80 -12.05
CA GLN A 50 -6.01 -8.76 -12.63
C GLN A 50 -6.47 -7.38 -12.17
N VAL A 51 -5.51 -6.54 -11.78
CA VAL A 51 -5.80 -5.21 -11.24
C VAL A 51 -6.05 -4.25 -12.40
N LEU A 52 -7.31 -3.86 -12.62
CA LEU A 52 -7.65 -2.85 -13.61
C LEU A 52 -7.44 -1.44 -13.03
N MET A 53 -7.34 -0.45 -13.92
CA MET A 53 -7.23 0.97 -13.55
C MET A 53 -8.35 1.42 -12.60
N VAL A 54 -9.58 0.93 -12.79
CA VAL A 54 -10.72 1.26 -11.90
C VAL A 54 -10.53 0.68 -10.50
N ASP A 55 -10.03 -0.55 -10.37
CA ASP A 55 -9.81 -1.21 -9.08
C ASP A 55 -8.71 -0.53 -8.29
N PHE A 56 -7.67 -0.09 -9.00
CA PHE A 56 -6.60 0.72 -8.44
C PHE A 56 -7.12 2.05 -7.92
N PHE A 57 -7.91 2.75 -8.73
CA PHE A 57 -8.45 4.07 -8.37
C PHE A 57 -9.41 3.98 -7.19
N MET A 58 -10.34 3.00 -7.20
CA MET A 58 -11.31 2.80 -6.13
C MET A 58 -10.64 2.44 -4.80
N ALA A 59 -9.65 1.55 -4.83
CA ALA A 59 -8.89 1.20 -3.62
C ALA A 59 -8.16 2.41 -3.01
N ASP A 60 -7.64 3.31 -3.85
CA ASP A 60 -6.97 4.52 -3.38
C ASP A 60 -7.97 5.57 -2.83
N GLN A 61 -9.16 5.68 -3.42
CA GLN A 61 -10.25 6.48 -2.83
C GLN A 61 -10.68 5.93 -1.47
N LEU A 62 -10.78 4.61 -1.32
CA LEU A 62 -11.13 3.97 -0.05
C LEU A 62 -10.07 4.25 1.02
N CYS A 63 -8.77 4.16 0.69
CA CYS A 63 -7.69 4.59 1.58
C CYS A 63 -7.84 6.06 1.99
N SER A 64 -8.31 6.89 1.06
CA SER A 64 -8.52 8.32 1.30
C SER A 64 -9.72 8.62 2.22
N GLN A 65 -10.69 7.71 2.32
CA GLN A 65 -11.92 7.87 3.10
C GLN A 65 -11.89 7.21 4.48
N VAL A 66 -10.77 6.58 4.89
CA VAL A 66 -10.66 5.91 6.20
C VAL A 66 -11.13 6.76 7.39
N PRO A 67 -10.76 8.05 7.53
CA PRO A 67 -11.27 8.88 8.64
C PRO A 67 -12.79 9.06 8.59
N MET A 68 -13.35 9.23 7.40
CA MET A 68 -14.80 9.34 7.19
C MET A 68 -15.50 8.03 7.56
N LEU A 69 -14.98 6.88 7.12
CA LEU A 69 -15.55 5.57 7.43
C LEU A 69 -15.55 5.29 8.95
N ARG A 70 -14.48 5.68 9.66
CA ARG A 70 -14.42 5.59 11.13
C ARG A 70 -15.50 6.46 11.80
N ASN A 71 -15.67 7.70 11.33
CA ASN A 71 -16.66 8.63 11.87
C ASN A 71 -18.09 8.19 11.56
N MET A 72 -18.36 7.74 10.33
CA MET A 72 -19.67 7.25 9.91
C MET A 72 -20.10 6.04 10.74
N LYS A 73 -19.16 5.14 11.04
CA LYS A 73 -19.38 4.03 11.96
C LYS A 73 -19.70 4.51 13.39
N TYR A 74 -19.10 5.59 13.87
CA TYR A 74 -19.41 6.16 15.21
C TYR A 74 -20.80 6.75 15.25
N VAL A 75 -21.13 7.54 14.25
CA VAL A 75 -22.47 8.11 14.06
C VAL A 75 -23.52 7.00 13.96
N ALA A 76 -23.28 5.96 13.16
CA ALA A 76 -24.20 4.83 13.03
C ALA A 76 -24.46 4.14 14.39
N CYS A 77 -23.41 3.83 15.16
CA CYS A 77 -23.58 3.22 16.48
C CYS A 77 -24.31 4.15 17.46
N TYR A 78 -23.98 5.44 17.44
CA TYR A 78 -24.60 6.45 18.31
C TYR A 78 -26.13 6.52 18.12
N TYR A 79 -26.60 6.48 16.86
CA TYR A 79 -28.02 6.49 16.55
C TYR A 79 -28.70 5.13 16.79
N ILE A 80 -28.08 4.02 16.37
CA ILE A 80 -28.64 2.67 16.52
C ILE A 80 -28.82 2.29 18.00
N THR A 81 -27.83 2.59 18.83
CA THR A 81 -27.86 2.24 20.27
C THR A 81 -28.72 3.20 21.10
N GLY A 82 -29.20 4.30 20.52
CA GLY A 82 -29.92 5.33 21.27
C GLY A 82 -29.05 6.06 22.29
N SER A 83 -27.72 6.02 22.15
CA SER A 83 -26.74 6.66 23.06
C SER A 83 -27.01 8.16 23.25
N TYR A 84 -27.64 8.82 22.27
CA TYR A 84 -28.10 10.21 22.38
C TYR A 84 -29.15 10.45 23.48
N ARG A 85 -29.97 9.44 23.81
CA ARG A 85 -31.00 9.54 24.86
C ARG A 85 -30.41 9.37 26.26
N THR A 86 -29.42 8.49 26.39
CA THR A 86 -28.78 8.16 27.67
C THR A 86 -27.59 9.05 27.99
N GLN A 87 -27.17 9.91 27.05
CA GLN A 87 -25.95 10.73 27.12
C GLN A 87 -24.66 9.93 27.39
N ASP A 88 -24.66 8.62 27.10
CA ASP A 88 -23.47 7.77 27.23
C ASP A 88 -22.71 7.71 25.90
N TYR A 89 -21.87 8.72 25.65
CA TYR A 89 -21.01 8.82 24.45
C TYR A 89 -19.92 7.74 24.36
N GLY A 90 -19.66 7.02 25.46
CA GLY A 90 -18.61 6.01 25.57
C GLY A 90 -19.07 4.59 25.25
N LEU A 91 -20.39 4.33 25.24
CA LEU A 91 -20.99 3.01 25.02
C LEU A 91 -20.42 2.30 23.78
N CYS A 92 -20.41 2.99 22.64
CA CYS A 92 -19.90 2.45 21.38
C CYS A 92 -18.41 2.11 21.48
N MET A 93 -17.60 2.96 22.11
CA MET A 93 -16.14 2.76 22.22
C MET A 93 -15.75 1.68 23.22
N ARG A 94 -16.63 1.35 24.17
CA ARG A 94 -16.39 0.32 25.20
C ARG A 94 -16.61 -1.10 24.68
N SER A 95 -17.45 -1.26 23.66
CA SER A 95 -17.69 -2.56 23.02
C SER A 95 -16.45 -3.05 22.27
N LYS A 96 -15.98 -4.26 22.60
CA LYS A 96 -14.84 -4.91 21.94
C LYS A 96 -15.09 -5.07 20.44
N HIS A 97 -16.27 -5.54 20.04
CA HIS A 97 -16.64 -5.69 18.63
C HIS A 97 -16.56 -4.39 17.86
N TYR A 98 -16.99 -3.30 18.49
CA TYR A 98 -16.91 -1.99 17.88
C TYR A 98 -15.45 -1.56 17.71
N ARG A 99 -14.60 -1.72 18.72
CA ARG A 99 -13.17 -1.40 18.62
C ARG A 99 -12.47 -2.21 17.52
N ASP A 100 -12.72 -3.52 17.46
CA ASP A 100 -12.11 -4.41 16.47
C ASP A 100 -12.57 -4.07 15.04
N LEU A 101 -13.86 -3.72 14.86
CA LEU A 101 -14.38 -3.23 13.59
C LEU A 101 -13.75 -1.89 13.17
N ALA A 102 -13.46 -0.98 14.10
CA ALA A 102 -12.75 0.25 13.78
C ALA A 102 -11.33 -0.01 13.26
N TYR A 103 -10.64 -1.02 13.79
CA TYR A 103 -9.35 -1.45 13.24
C TYR A 103 -9.52 -2.04 11.85
N ALA A 104 -10.46 -2.96 11.65
CA ALA A 104 -10.72 -3.53 10.34
C ALA A 104 -11.00 -2.44 9.27
N VAL A 105 -11.90 -1.51 9.55
CA VAL A 105 -12.23 -0.39 8.64
C VAL A 105 -11.01 0.51 8.36
N SER A 106 -10.07 0.62 9.30
CA SER A 106 -8.87 1.44 9.13
C SER A 106 -7.75 0.74 8.37
N PHE A 107 -7.62 -0.59 8.52
CA PHE A 107 -6.52 -1.37 7.96
C PHE A 107 -6.86 -1.99 6.60
N LEU A 108 -8.10 -2.41 6.39
CA LEU A 108 -8.52 -3.14 5.18
C LEU A 108 -8.25 -2.38 3.88
N PRO A 109 -8.52 -1.06 3.77
CA PRO A 109 -8.25 -0.34 2.52
C PRO A 109 -6.77 -0.36 2.14
N TYR A 110 -5.88 -0.14 3.11
CA TYR A 110 -4.44 -0.17 2.87
C TYR A 110 -3.93 -1.59 2.57
N TYR A 111 -4.47 -2.61 3.25
CA TYR A 111 -4.15 -4.01 2.97
C TYR A 111 -4.52 -4.40 1.54
N TRP A 112 -5.74 -4.07 1.10
CA TRP A 112 -6.20 -4.37 -0.25
C TRP A 112 -5.29 -3.71 -1.29
N ARG A 113 -4.89 -2.46 -1.03
CA ARG A 113 -4.00 -1.71 -1.90
C ARG A 113 -2.58 -2.27 -1.93
N ALA A 114 -2.06 -2.74 -0.79
CA ALA A 114 -0.81 -3.48 -0.73
C ALA A 114 -0.87 -4.77 -1.55
N MET A 115 -1.95 -5.56 -1.44
CA MET A 115 -2.14 -6.77 -2.21
C MET A 115 -2.20 -6.52 -3.73
N GLN A 116 -2.87 -5.44 -4.16
CA GLN A 116 -2.84 -5.02 -5.56
C GLN A 116 -1.43 -4.67 -6.07
N CYS A 117 -0.62 -4.00 -5.23
CA CYS A 117 0.79 -3.70 -5.58
C CYS A 117 1.64 -4.98 -5.65
N ALA A 118 1.44 -5.90 -4.70
CA ALA A 118 2.13 -7.19 -4.70
C ALA A 118 1.75 -8.03 -5.93
N ARG A 119 0.47 -8.05 -6.33
CA ARG A 119 0.01 -8.72 -7.55
C ARG A 119 0.69 -8.16 -8.80
N ARG A 120 0.74 -6.83 -8.95
CA ARG A 120 1.40 -6.19 -10.09
C ARG A 120 2.92 -6.38 -10.10
N TRP A 121 3.56 -6.41 -8.93
CA TRP A 121 4.97 -6.75 -8.85
C TRP A 121 5.23 -8.20 -9.29
N PHE A 122 4.36 -9.14 -8.92
CA PHE A 122 4.46 -10.53 -9.37
C PHE A 122 4.24 -10.67 -10.88
N ASP A 123 3.28 -9.93 -11.45
CA ASP A 123 2.98 -10.00 -12.88
C ASP A 123 4.02 -9.28 -13.77
N GLU A 124 4.59 -8.17 -13.31
CA GLU A 124 5.45 -7.30 -14.14
C GLU A 124 6.94 -7.36 -13.74
N GLY A 125 7.29 -7.79 -12.53
CA GLY A 125 8.66 -7.77 -12.00
C GLY A 125 9.24 -6.37 -11.71
N GLU A 126 8.48 -5.30 -12.00
CA GLU A 126 8.94 -3.92 -11.88
C GLU A 126 9.08 -3.44 -10.43
N THR A 127 10.26 -2.87 -10.10
CA THR A 127 10.57 -2.40 -8.74
C THR A 127 9.70 -1.24 -8.26
N SER A 128 9.09 -0.49 -9.20
CA SER A 128 8.16 0.59 -8.90
C SER A 128 6.91 0.10 -8.14
N HIS A 129 6.43 -1.12 -8.43
CA HIS A 129 5.31 -1.73 -7.71
C HIS A 129 5.69 -2.12 -6.28
N LEU A 130 6.94 -2.55 -6.07
CA LEU A 130 7.47 -2.89 -4.75
C LEU A 130 7.64 -1.64 -3.87
N ILE A 131 8.06 -0.51 -4.46
CA ILE A 131 8.12 0.78 -3.75
C ILE A 131 6.71 1.23 -3.33
N ASN A 132 5.72 1.08 -4.21
CA ASN A 132 4.32 1.35 -3.89
C ASN A 132 3.79 0.41 -2.80
N LEU A 133 4.14 -0.89 -2.84
CA LEU A 133 3.81 -1.85 -1.78
C LEU A 133 4.34 -1.37 -0.42
N GLY A 134 5.64 -1.03 -0.36
CA GLY A 134 6.27 -0.52 0.85
C GLY A 134 5.59 0.74 1.40
N LYS A 135 5.14 1.64 0.51
CA LYS A 135 4.35 2.81 0.89
C LYS A 135 3.04 2.43 1.61
N TYR A 136 2.25 1.51 1.06
CA TYR A 136 0.97 1.14 1.69
C TYR A 136 1.17 0.34 2.98
N VAL A 137 2.20 -0.50 3.06
CA VAL A 137 2.60 -1.18 4.31
C VAL A 137 3.03 -0.16 5.37
N SER A 138 3.81 0.85 5.01
CA SER A 138 4.19 1.91 5.94
C SER A 138 2.98 2.71 6.44
N ALA A 139 1.97 2.97 5.60
CA ALA A 139 0.73 3.61 6.01
C ALA A 139 -0.07 2.75 7.02
N MET A 140 -0.09 1.42 6.85
CA MET A 140 -0.68 0.49 7.83
C MET A 140 0.03 0.54 9.17
N LEU A 141 1.36 0.53 9.16
CA LEU A 141 2.18 0.63 10.37
C LEU A 141 1.98 1.98 11.08
N ALA A 142 1.89 3.08 10.32
CA ALA A 142 1.57 4.40 10.87
C ALA A 142 0.17 4.42 11.52
N ALA A 143 -0.84 3.81 10.89
CA ALA A 143 -2.17 3.70 11.47
C ALA A 143 -2.15 2.89 12.78
N GLY A 144 -1.39 1.79 12.85
CA GLY A 144 -1.17 1.02 14.07
C GLY A 144 -0.44 1.80 15.16
N ALA A 145 0.64 2.49 14.81
CA ALA A 145 1.41 3.34 15.73
C ALA A 145 0.55 4.47 16.30
N LYS A 146 -0.32 5.09 15.47
CA LYS A 146 -1.27 6.12 15.93
C LYS A 146 -2.23 5.57 16.99
N VAL A 147 -2.79 4.39 16.76
CA VAL A 147 -3.68 3.73 17.71
C VAL A 147 -2.96 3.44 19.03
N ALA A 148 -1.74 2.92 18.95
CA ALA A 148 -0.92 2.64 20.13
C ALA A 148 -0.59 3.94 20.90
N TYR A 149 -0.27 5.01 20.18
CA TYR A 149 -0.06 6.35 20.75
C TYR A 149 -1.32 6.90 21.43
N GLU A 150 -2.51 6.77 20.83
CA GLU A 150 -3.76 7.21 21.45
C GLU A 150 -4.05 6.48 22.78
N LYS A 151 -3.57 5.23 22.93
CA LYS A 151 -3.77 4.40 24.13
C LYS A 151 -2.75 4.71 25.24
N GLU A 152 -1.46 4.79 24.90
CA GLU A 152 -0.37 4.85 25.88
C GLU A 152 0.26 6.24 25.99
N LYS A 153 0.02 7.13 25.02
CA LYS A 153 0.61 8.48 24.90
C LYS A 153 2.14 8.52 25.08
N SER A 154 2.83 7.44 24.70
CA SER A 154 4.29 7.35 24.79
C SER A 154 4.97 8.15 23.67
N ALA A 155 6.03 8.89 24.03
CA ALA A 155 6.88 9.59 23.07
C ALA A 155 7.50 8.66 22.02
N GLY A 156 7.73 7.37 22.36
CA GLY A 156 8.24 6.37 21.42
C GLY A 156 7.27 6.07 20.28
N TRP A 157 5.98 5.91 20.58
CA TRP A 157 4.94 5.70 19.56
C TRP A 157 4.76 6.93 18.68
N LEU A 158 4.90 8.14 19.24
CA LEU A 158 4.85 9.37 18.47
C LEU A 158 6.04 9.51 17.52
N ALA A 159 7.26 9.25 17.99
CA ALA A 159 8.45 9.28 17.16
C ALA A 159 8.36 8.25 16.01
N LEU A 160 7.89 7.04 16.31
CA LEU A 160 7.65 6.00 15.32
C LEU A 160 6.60 6.43 14.28
N LEU A 161 5.49 7.01 14.73
CA LEU A 161 4.45 7.54 13.85
C LEU A 161 5.01 8.59 12.88
N VAL A 162 5.80 9.53 13.39
CA VAL A 162 6.43 10.58 12.58
C VAL A 162 7.37 9.95 11.56
N VAL A 163 8.31 9.10 11.99
CA VAL A 163 9.32 8.45 11.13
C VAL A 163 8.66 7.66 10.00
N ILE A 164 7.71 6.79 10.33
CA ILE A 164 7.01 5.95 9.35
C ILE A 164 6.18 6.82 8.39
N SER A 165 5.52 7.85 8.90
CA SER A 165 4.75 8.78 8.07
C SER A 165 5.65 9.58 7.14
N SER A 166 6.85 9.98 7.56
CA SER A 166 7.81 10.69 6.72
C SER A 166 8.44 9.78 5.66
N ALA A 167 8.75 8.53 5.98
CA ALA A 167 9.31 7.56 5.02
C ALA A 167 8.36 7.31 3.82
N ALA A 168 7.04 7.28 4.06
CA ALA A 168 6.02 7.16 3.03
C ALA A 168 5.93 8.37 2.08
N THR A 169 6.49 9.52 2.47
CA THR A 169 6.54 10.76 1.66
C THR A 169 7.79 10.80 0.80
N VAL A 170 8.92 10.29 1.32
CA VAL A 170 10.18 10.24 0.59
C VAL A 170 10.06 9.29 -0.61
N THR A 171 9.35 8.17 -0.47
CA THR A 171 9.09 7.24 -1.58
C THR A 171 8.27 7.85 -2.72
N ASP A 172 7.41 8.83 -2.43
CA ASP A 172 6.64 9.56 -3.46
C ASP A 172 7.52 10.57 -4.24
N GLY A 173 8.64 11.02 -3.65
CA GLY A 173 9.56 11.99 -4.27
C GLY A 173 10.47 11.40 -5.34
N PHE A 174 10.69 10.08 -5.36
CA PHE A 174 11.57 9.39 -6.31
C PHE A 174 10.84 8.88 -7.57
N ARG A 175 9.83 9.61 -8.06
CA ARG A 175 9.17 9.27 -9.34
C ARG A 175 9.89 9.95 -10.50
N ASN A 176 10.49 9.14 -11.37
CA ASN A 176 11.36 9.60 -12.46
C ASN A 176 10.62 9.93 -13.79
N GLU A 177 9.38 9.46 -13.98
CA GLU A 177 8.64 9.64 -15.23
C GLU A 177 7.41 10.53 -15.00
N LEU A 178 7.39 11.72 -15.61
CA LEU A 178 6.29 12.68 -15.49
C LEU A 178 6.00 13.41 -16.81
N ILE A 179 4.71 13.64 -17.06
CA ILE A 179 4.20 14.25 -18.30
C ILE A 179 4.13 15.78 -18.28
N LEU A 180 4.04 16.40 -17.10
CA LEU A 180 3.81 17.83 -17.04
C LEU A 180 4.95 18.57 -17.73
N ARG A 181 4.60 19.23 -18.84
CA ARG A 181 5.52 20.00 -19.69
C ARG A 181 6.31 21.04 -18.88
N CYS A 182 5.75 21.50 -17.75
CA CYS A 182 6.37 22.43 -16.81
C CYS A 182 6.68 21.74 -15.48
N LYS A 183 7.94 21.29 -15.30
CA LYS A 183 8.43 20.64 -14.08
C LYS A 183 8.26 21.50 -12.82
N PHE A 184 8.19 22.82 -12.96
CA PHE A 184 8.03 23.77 -11.84
C PHE A 184 6.71 23.58 -11.09
N VAL A 185 5.60 23.37 -11.81
CA VAL A 185 4.28 23.15 -11.19
C VAL A 185 4.31 21.91 -10.30
N TYR A 186 5.03 20.87 -10.72
CA TYR A 186 5.16 19.64 -9.95
C TYR A 186 5.96 19.85 -8.64
N TYR A 187 7.08 20.56 -8.69
CA TYR A 187 7.84 20.88 -7.48
C TYR A 187 7.02 21.71 -6.49
N LEU A 188 6.28 22.71 -6.96
CA LEU A 188 5.36 23.47 -6.12
C LEU A 188 4.30 22.57 -5.47
N SER A 189 3.70 21.66 -6.24
CA SER A 189 2.71 20.69 -5.75
C SER A 189 3.29 19.72 -4.73
N MET A 190 4.55 19.28 -4.89
CA MET A 190 5.24 18.43 -3.94
C MET A 190 5.53 19.17 -2.63
N THR A 191 6.02 20.41 -2.70
CA THR A 191 6.22 21.28 -1.53
C THR A 191 4.90 21.56 -0.81
N LEU A 192 3.83 21.87 -1.55
CA LEU A 192 2.51 22.09 -0.99
C LEU A 192 1.99 20.82 -0.28
N ASN A 193 2.17 19.64 -0.87
CA ASN A 193 1.81 18.37 -0.25
C ASN A 193 2.58 18.11 1.05
N PHE A 194 3.86 18.46 1.10
CA PHE A 194 4.66 18.36 2.33
C PHE A 194 4.16 19.31 3.43
N VAL A 195 3.94 20.58 3.11
CA VAL A 195 3.44 21.60 4.07
C VAL A 195 2.07 21.21 4.62
N LEU A 196 1.14 20.82 3.75
CA LEU A 196 -0.20 20.40 4.17
C LEU A 196 -0.17 19.10 4.99
N ARG A 197 0.85 18.25 4.81
CA ARG A 197 1.06 17.03 5.63
C ARG A 197 1.56 17.36 7.04
N LEU A 198 2.38 18.41 7.19
CA LEU A 198 2.76 18.93 8.52
C LEU A 198 1.54 19.53 9.24
N ALA A 199 0.69 20.27 8.52
CA ALA A 199 -0.58 20.77 9.05
C ALA A 199 -1.52 19.63 9.49
N TRP A 200 -1.51 18.49 8.79
CA TRP A 200 -2.25 17.31 9.24
C TRP A 200 -1.67 16.70 10.53
N LEU A 201 -0.34 16.61 10.69
CA LEU A 201 0.27 16.11 11.93
C LEU A 201 -0.14 16.92 13.15
N GLN A 202 -0.36 18.23 13.00
CA GLN A 202 -0.88 19.09 14.05
C GLN A 202 -2.27 18.64 14.54
N THR A 203 -3.14 18.14 13.66
CA THR A 203 -4.46 17.60 14.07
C THR A 203 -4.35 16.35 14.95
N VAL A 204 -3.26 15.59 14.82
CA VAL A 204 -2.99 14.41 15.65
C VAL A 204 -2.39 14.79 16.99
N LEU A 205 -1.61 15.87 17.02
CA LEU A 205 -0.89 16.33 18.21
C LEU A 205 -1.73 17.22 19.14
N HIS A 206 -2.92 17.67 18.72
CA HIS A 206 -3.82 18.53 19.50
C HIS A 206 -3.10 19.74 20.14
N TYR A 207 -2.13 20.32 19.44
CA TYR A 207 -1.39 21.48 19.95
C TYR A 207 -2.28 22.73 19.87
N ASN A 208 -2.50 23.40 21.01
CA ASN A 208 -3.29 24.62 21.08
C ASN A 208 -2.47 25.77 20.47
N PHE A 209 -2.71 26.08 19.19
CA PHE A 209 -2.26 27.33 18.62
C PHE A 209 -3.16 28.45 19.17
N ALA A 210 -2.54 29.37 19.92
CA ALA A 210 -2.98 30.71 20.32
C ALA A 210 -4.49 31.02 20.20
N SER A 211 -5.14 31.30 21.35
CA SER A 211 -6.45 31.97 21.63
C SER A 211 -7.68 31.75 20.72
N MET A 212 -7.56 31.07 19.59
CA MET A 212 -8.62 30.75 18.64
C MET A 212 -9.26 29.43 19.03
N ASP A 213 -10.59 29.36 18.89
CA ASP A 213 -11.36 28.16 19.18
C ASP A 213 -10.82 26.96 18.37
N TYR A 214 -10.54 25.87 19.08
CA TYR A 214 -10.08 24.60 18.50
C TYR A 214 -11.04 24.08 17.41
N ARG A 215 -12.33 24.40 17.49
CA ARG A 215 -13.36 24.00 16.51
C ARG A 215 -13.13 24.64 15.15
N VAL A 216 -12.85 25.94 15.15
CA VAL A 216 -12.61 26.72 13.92
C VAL A 216 -11.31 26.26 13.28
N THR A 217 -10.25 26.14 14.08
CA THR A 217 -8.94 25.65 13.61
C THR A 217 -9.05 24.22 13.06
N SER A 218 -9.78 23.34 13.74
CA SER A 218 -10.00 21.96 13.28
C SER A 218 -10.77 21.89 11.96
N PHE A 219 -11.79 22.73 11.77
CA PHE A 219 -12.54 22.79 10.52
C PHE A 219 -11.64 23.14 9.33
N PHE A 220 -10.82 24.18 9.45
CA PHE A 220 -9.90 24.59 8.38
C PHE A 220 -8.83 23.54 8.11
N LEU A 221 -8.26 22.91 9.15
CA LEU A 221 -7.27 21.85 8.98
C LEU A 221 -7.86 20.60 8.28
N VAL A 222 -9.11 20.24 8.57
CA VAL A 222 -9.81 19.15 7.87
C VAL A 222 -10.10 19.52 6.41
N ALA A 223 -10.55 20.75 6.14
CA ALA A 223 -10.79 21.21 4.77
C ALA A 223 -9.50 21.22 3.92
N LEU A 224 -8.39 21.68 4.50
CA LEU A 224 -7.07 21.65 3.86
C LEU A 224 -6.59 20.22 3.57
N GLU A 225 -6.87 19.26 4.45
CA GLU A 225 -6.56 17.85 4.20
C GLU A 225 -7.38 17.27 3.04
N VAL A 226 -8.65 17.66 2.88
CA VAL A 226 -9.48 17.24 1.73
C VAL A 226 -8.89 17.79 0.42
N ILE A 227 -8.52 19.08 0.40
CA ILE A 227 -7.91 19.71 -0.78
C ILE A 227 -6.58 19.04 -1.11
N ARG A 228 -5.72 18.77 -0.11
CA ARG A 228 -4.45 18.05 -0.29
C ARG A 228 -4.66 16.70 -0.95
N ARG A 229 -5.64 15.92 -0.48
CA ARG A 229 -5.98 14.60 -1.05
C ARG A 229 -6.50 14.71 -2.48
N GLY A 230 -7.41 15.65 -2.74
CA GLY A 230 -7.96 15.89 -4.08
C GLY A 230 -6.88 16.29 -5.08
N HIS A 231 -6.02 17.24 -4.70
CA HIS A 231 -4.88 17.68 -5.48
C HIS A 231 -3.96 16.49 -5.82
N TRP A 232 -3.53 15.71 -4.83
CA TRP A 232 -2.60 14.58 -5.07
C TRP A 232 -3.24 13.44 -5.87
N ASN A 233 -4.56 13.25 -5.75
CA ASN A 233 -5.29 12.25 -6.52
C ASN A 233 -5.23 12.51 -8.03
N PHE A 234 -5.22 13.77 -8.44
CA PHE A 234 -5.09 14.17 -9.85
C PHE A 234 -3.75 13.70 -10.46
N TYR A 235 -2.62 14.05 -9.82
CA TYR A 235 -1.29 13.63 -10.28
C TYR A 235 -1.12 12.11 -10.28
N ARG A 236 -1.77 11.42 -9.35
CA ARG A 236 -1.77 9.95 -9.32
C ARG A 236 -2.53 9.35 -10.51
N LEU A 237 -3.73 9.88 -10.79
CA LEU A 237 -4.56 9.41 -11.91
C LEU A 237 -3.82 9.61 -13.23
N GLU A 238 -3.18 10.77 -13.41
CA GLU A 238 -2.33 11.08 -14.56
C GLU A 238 -1.21 10.05 -14.71
N ASN A 239 -0.39 9.85 -13.66
CA ASN A 239 0.70 8.88 -13.70
C ASN A 239 0.23 7.45 -14.03
N GLU A 240 -0.90 7.03 -13.45
CA GLU A 240 -1.44 5.69 -13.66
C GLU A 240 -1.98 5.51 -15.08
N HIS A 241 -2.65 6.53 -15.60
CA HIS A 241 -3.12 6.53 -16.99
C HIS A 241 -1.95 6.38 -17.96
N LEU A 242 -0.82 7.02 -17.69
CA LEU A 242 0.38 6.95 -18.54
C LEU A 242 1.07 5.60 -18.51
N ASN A 243 1.24 5.03 -17.31
CA ASN A 243 1.82 3.70 -17.16
C ASN A 243 0.92 2.61 -17.79
N ASN A 244 -0.40 2.80 -17.79
CA ASN A 244 -1.33 1.83 -18.39
C ASN A 244 -1.53 2.06 -19.89
N ALA A 245 -1.55 3.30 -20.38
CA ALA A 245 -1.62 3.63 -21.80
C ALA A 245 -0.35 3.19 -22.54
N GLY A 246 0.82 3.40 -21.95
CA GLY A 246 2.10 2.93 -22.51
C GLY A 246 2.23 1.39 -22.55
N LYS A 247 1.46 0.67 -21.74
CA LYS A 247 1.41 -0.82 -21.72
C LYS A 247 0.14 -1.39 -22.36
N PHE A 248 -0.61 -0.59 -23.13
CA PHE A 248 -1.87 -0.97 -23.81
C PHE A 248 -2.99 -1.56 -22.91
N ARG A 249 -2.96 -1.31 -21.60
CA ARG A 249 -3.96 -1.84 -20.65
C ARG A 249 -5.27 -1.06 -20.63
N VAL A 250 -5.28 0.11 -21.29
CA VAL A 250 -6.48 0.94 -21.46
C VAL A 250 -7.35 0.44 -22.62
N VAL A 251 -6.78 -0.37 -23.53
CA VAL A 251 -7.43 -0.84 -24.75
C VAL A 251 -7.70 -2.34 -24.65
N LYS A 252 -8.90 -2.79 -25.06
CA LYS A 252 -9.25 -4.22 -25.11
C LYS A 252 -8.44 -5.00 -26.16
N THR A 253 -7.81 -4.30 -27.09
CA THR A 253 -7.04 -4.87 -28.20
C THR A 253 -5.62 -4.29 -28.21
N VAL A 254 -4.64 -5.17 -28.05
CA VAL A 254 -3.21 -4.83 -28.20
C VAL A 254 -2.92 -4.79 -29.71
N PRO A 255 -2.33 -3.70 -30.25
CA PRO A 255 -1.91 -3.70 -31.65
C PRO A 255 -0.80 -4.73 -31.84
N LEU A 256 -1.02 -5.67 -32.76
CA LEU A 256 -0.02 -6.67 -33.12
C LEU A 256 1.15 -5.99 -33.85
N PRO A 257 2.40 -6.48 -33.69
CA PRO A 257 3.60 -5.88 -34.29
C PRO A 257 3.72 -6.12 -35.80
N PHE A 258 2.62 -6.42 -36.48
CA PHE A 258 2.59 -6.61 -37.92
C PHE A 258 2.00 -5.36 -38.54
N HIS A 259 2.76 -4.71 -39.44
CA HIS A 259 2.16 -3.79 -40.38
C HIS A 259 1.06 -4.54 -41.12
N GLU A 260 -0.17 -4.02 -41.08
CA GLU A 260 -1.21 -4.44 -42.01
C GLU A 260 -0.63 -4.24 -43.41
N VAL A 261 -0.29 -5.34 -44.07
CA VAL A 261 0.00 -5.32 -45.49
C VAL A 261 -1.36 -5.04 -46.11
N ASP A 262 -1.57 -3.78 -46.52
CA ASP A 262 -2.72 -3.36 -47.30
C ASP A 262 -2.92 -4.38 -48.43
N LYS A 263 -3.98 -5.17 -48.33
CA LYS A 263 -4.41 -6.03 -49.43
C LYS A 263 -5.19 -5.13 -50.37
N GLU A 264 -4.51 -4.72 -51.45
CA GLU A 264 -5.14 -4.23 -52.68
C GLU A 264 -6.28 -5.14 -53.15
#